data_AF-A0A7C1S2N8-F1
#
_entry.id   AF-A0A7C1S2N8-F1
#
_cell.length_a   1.000
_cell.length_b   1.000
_cell.length_c   1.000
_cell.angle_alpha   90.00
_cell.angle_beta   90.00
_cell.angle_gamma   90.00
#
_symmetry.space_group_name_H-M   'P 1'
#
loop_
_entity.id
_entity.type
_entity.pdbx_description
1 polymer ?
#
loop_
_entity_poly.entity_id
_entity_poly.type
_entity_poly.pdbx_seq_one_letter_code
_entity_poly.pdbx_strand_id
1 'polypeptide(L)'
;MEHDDKIEVMDTEEFRSPEDQQFSHQALVMMAMRKVVEYGCQELVPGYYNTEEDNRGKVKIIYKQDTRKAFIESVRTLRMIMICDFDTEANKTLKLNKESDQDPDNNLMDKIKARKKFWIDKQQTDWDQLTEGQKNQMLQQGKGVMKDYFNTNLPYFQNYFLEELEIYREIFEELTELTSRLKFYKQEQSEA
;
A
#
# COMPACT_ATOMS: atom_id res chain seq x y z
N MET A 1 31.97 9.84 18.30
CA MET A 1 31.32 11.16 18.16
C MET A 1 30.14 10.88 17.24
N GLU A 2 28.92 10.90 17.78
CA GLU A 2 27.69 10.62 17.03
C GLU A 2 27.56 11.67 15.92
N HIS A 3 27.48 11.22 14.67
CA HIS A 3 27.27 12.09 13.52
C HIS A 3 25.94 11.74 12.87
N ASP A 4 25.03 12.70 12.96
CA ASP A 4 23.71 12.76 12.32
C ASP A 4 23.87 12.76 10.79
N ASP A 5 23.45 11.66 10.15
CA ASP A 5 23.25 11.58 8.71
C ASP A 5 22.02 12.41 8.32
N LYS A 6 22.21 13.68 7.98
CA LYS A 6 21.12 14.53 7.45
C LYS A 6 20.98 14.37 5.95
N ILE A 7 19.97 13.60 5.55
CA ILE A 7 19.41 13.60 4.20
C ILE A 7 18.78 14.98 3.95
N GLU A 8 19.40 15.81 3.11
CA GLU A 8 18.79 17.06 2.67
C GLU A 8 17.78 16.77 1.56
N VAL A 9 16.51 16.59 1.94
CA VAL A 9 15.40 16.54 1.00
C VAL A 9 14.88 17.96 0.81
N MET A 10 14.86 18.44 -0.44
CA MET A 10 14.27 19.74 -0.75
C MET A 10 12.84 19.83 -0.20
N ASP A 11 12.56 20.94 0.50
CA ASP A 11 11.26 21.21 1.08
C ASP A 11 10.24 21.47 -0.04
N THR A 12 9.21 20.63 -0.10
CA THR A 12 8.20 20.64 -1.17
C THR A 12 7.00 21.52 -0.84
N GLU A 13 6.92 22.08 0.37
CA GLU A 13 5.78 22.92 0.78
C GLU A 13 5.88 24.37 0.29
N GLU A 14 7.07 24.81 -0.17
CA GLU A 14 7.29 26.16 -0.75
C GLU A 14 7.28 26.19 -2.30
N PHE A 15 6.97 25.08 -2.98
CA PHE A 15 7.01 25.02 -4.45
C PHE A 15 5.73 25.60 -5.11
N ARG A 16 5.61 26.93 -5.12
CA ARG A 16 4.80 27.62 -6.15
C ARG A 16 5.66 27.77 -7.40
N SER A 17 5.73 26.72 -8.23
CA SER A 17 6.48 26.79 -9.50
C SER A 17 5.70 27.56 -10.59
N PRO A 18 6.39 28.33 -11.45
CA PRO A 18 5.85 28.84 -12.71
C PRO A 18 5.41 27.70 -13.63
N GLU A 19 4.48 28.00 -14.54
CA GLU A 19 3.63 27.07 -15.33
C GLU A 19 4.34 26.05 -16.26
N ASP A 20 5.68 25.95 -16.28
CA ASP A 20 6.44 25.20 -17.31
C ASP A 20 7.53 24.22 -16.79
N GLN A 21 7.51 23.80 -15.53
CA GLN A 21 8.45 22.75 -15.07
C GLN A 21 8.01 21.35 -15.54
N GLN A 22 8.66 20.82 -16.57
CA GLN A 22 8.64 19.39 -16.90
C GLN A 22 9.43 18.61 -15.84
N PHE A 23 8.75 17.75 -15.07
CA PHE A 23 9.41 16.88 -14.10
C PHE A 23 10.23 15.80 -14.82
N SER A 24 11.47 15.59 -14.41
CA SER A 24 12.23 14.43 -14.87
C SER A 24 11.62 13.15 -14.28
N HIS A 25 11.65 12.07 -15.05
CA HIS A 25 11.15 10.75 -14.60
C HIS A 25 11.77 10.33 -13.26
N GLN A 26 13.09 10.54 -13.12
CA GLN A 26 13.82 10.32 -11.87
C GLN A 26 13.25 11.13 -10.70
N ALA A 27 12.88 12.40 -10.90
CA ALA A 27 12.27 13.20 -9.85
C ALA A 27 10.91 12.64 -9.41
N LEU A 28 10.09 12.18 -10.36
CA LEU A 28 8.79 11.55 -10.06
C LEU A 28 8.96 10.24 -9.26
N VAL A 29 9.93 9.41 -9.63
CA VAL A 29 10.26 8.17 -8.89
C VAL A 29 10.70 8.49 -7.46
N MET A 30 11.61 9.46 -7.28
CA MET A 30 12.08 9.86 -5.94
C MET A 30 10.96 10.44 -5.07
N MET A 31 10.08 11.27 -5.64
CA MET A 31 8.92 11.81 -4.94
C MET A 31 7.97 10.71 -4.49
N ALA A 32 7.68 9.74 -5.36
CA ALA A 32 6.83 8.60 -5.03
C ALA A 32 7.46 7.71 -3.96
N MET A 33 8.76 7.41 -4.05
CA MET A 33 9.51 6.67 -3.02
C MET A 33 9.41 7.36 -1.65
N ARG A 34 9.66 8.67 -1.60
CA ARG A 34 9.56 9.45 -0.35
C ARG A 34 8.16 9.31 0.28
N LYS A 35 7.10 9.37 -0.54
CA LYS A 35 5.73 9.23 -0.05
C LYS A 35 5.45 7.83 0.50
N VAL A 36 5.97 6.77 -0.14
CA VAL A 36 5.87 5.42 0.39
C VAL A 36 6.56 5.30 1.75
N VAL A 37 7.79 5.83 1.87
CA VAL A 37 8.55 5.84 3.13
C VAL A 37 7.81 6.62 4.22
N GLU A 38 7.28 7.80 3.89
CA GLU A 38 6.52 8.64 4.82
C GLU A 38 5.34 7.87 5.44
N TYR A 39 4.54 7.16 4.62
CA TYR A 39 3.44 6.33 5.14
C TYR A 39 3.91 5.03 5.78
N GLY A 40 5.03 4.46 5.33
CA GLY A 40 5.59 3.23 5.88
C GLY A 40 6.19 3.41 7.28
N CYS A 41 6.70 4.60 7.59
CA CYS A 41 7.23 4.96 8.92
C CYS A 41 6.15 5.35 9.94
N GLN A 42 4.91 5.60 9.50
CA GLN A 42 3.81 5.92 10.40
C GLN A 42 3.21 4.65 11.01
N GLU A 43 2.55 4.79 12.17
CA GLU A 43 1.76 3.71 12.72
C GLU A 43 0.62 3.36 11.75
N LEU A 44 0.52 2.08 11.40
CA LEU A 44 -0.40 1.55 10.41
C LEU A 44 -1.78 1.32 11.03
N VAL A 45 -2.58 2.38 11.08
CA VAL A 45 -3.87 2.44 11.78
C VAL A 45 -5.06 2.60 10.82
N PRO A 46 -6.24 2.04 11.18
CA PRO A 46 -7.48 2.32 10.47
C PRO A 46 -7.83 3.81 10.54
N GLY A 47 -8.47 4.33 9.49
CA GLY A 47 -8.95 5.71 9.49
C GLY A 47 -10.11 5.89 10.46
N TYR A 48 -10.17 7.04 11.12
CA TYR A 48 -11.16 7.33 12.15
C TYR A 48 -11.59 8.79 12.12
N TYR A 49 -12.79 9.08 12.63
CA TYR A 49 -13.22 10.45 12.85
C TYR A 49 -12.69 10.94 14.20
N ASN A 50 -12.01 12.07 14.19
CA ASN A 50 -11.54 12.77 15.37
C ASN A 50 -12.29 14.09 15.53
N THR A 51 -12.35 14.61 16.75
CA THR A 51 -12.82 15.97 17.03
C THR A 51 -11.64 16.85 17.39
N GLU A 52 -11.46 17.96 16.68
CA GLU A 52 -10.44 18.97 17.01
C GLU A 52 -11.12 20.30 17.30
N GLU A 53 -10.59 21.04 18.27
CA GLU A 53 -11.03 22.39 18.60
C GLU A 53 -10.14 23.39 17.85
N ASP A 54 -10.77 24.29 17.09
CA ASP A 54 -10.06 25.39 16.43
C ASP A 54 -9.64 26.45 17.46
N ASN A 55 -8.68 27.31 17.12
CA ASN A 55 -8.17 28.40 17.97
C ASN A 55 -9.23 29.44 18.39
N ARG A 56 -10.46 29.30 17.88
CA ARG A 56 -11.65 30.11 18.21
C ARG A 56 -12.65 29.38 19.11
N GLY A 57 -12.30 28.20 19.63
CA GLY A 57 -13.16 27.39 20.50
C GLY A 57 -14.25 26.61 19.77
N LYS A 58 -14.16 26.46 18.44
CA LYS A 58 -15.15 25.73 17.65
C LYS A 58 -14.70 24.28 17.45
N VAL A 59 -15.52 23.34 17.91
CA VAL A 59 -15.28 21.90 17.69
C VAL A 59 -15.68 21.52 16.26
N LYS A 60 -14.75 20.88 15.54
CA LYS A 60 -14.96 20.32 14.20
C LYS A 60 -14.65 18.83 14.20
N ILE A 61 -15.46 18.06 13.47
CA ILE A 61 -15.18 16.64 13.21
C ILE A 61 -14.27 16.57 11.98
N ILE A 62 -13.09 15.97 12.13
CA ILE A 62 -12.11 15.77 11.07
C ILE A 62 -11.91 14.27 10.87
N TYR A 63 -11.94 13.82 9.63
CA TYR A 63 -11.54 12.46 9.29
C TYR A 63 -10.01 12.36 9.23
N LYS A 64 -9.43 11.46 10.02
CA LYS A 64 -8.04 11.03 9.90
C LYS A 64 -7.98 9.83 8.96
N GLN A 65 -7.15 9.94 7.92
CA GLN A 65 -7.04 8.94 6.87
C GLN A 65 -6.51 7.60 7.39
N ASP A 66 -6.95 6.50 6.76
CA ASP A 66 -6.39 5.16 6.99
C ASP A 66 -4.97 5.08 6.40
N THR A 67 -3.96 5.06 7.28
CA THR A 67 -2.54 5.09 6.89
C THR A 67 -2.13 3.81 6.18
N ARG A 68 -2.81 2.68 6.45
CA ARG A 68 -2.59 1.40 5.77
C ARG A 68 -3.00 1.46 4.31
N LYS A 69 -4.17 2.03 4.04
CA LYS A 69 -4.64 2.27 2.66
C LYS A 69 -3.77 3.28 1.94
N ALA A 70 -3.34 4.33 2.64
CA ALA A 70 -2.44 5.34 2.09
C ALA A 70 -1.08 4.73 1.69
N PHE A 71 -0.53 3.84 2.51
CA PHE A 71 0.69 3.08 2.20
C PHE A 71 0.51 2.22 0.94
N ILE A 72 -0.52 1.37 0.89
CA ILE A 72 -0.80 0.49 -0.26
C ILE A 72 -0.94 1.32 -1.55
N GLU A 73 -1.68 2.42 -1.50
CA GLU A 73 -1.90 3.26 -2.69
C GLU A 73 -0.61 3.97 -3.14
N SER A 74 0.25 4.35 -2.20
CA SER A 74 1.55 4.93 -2.52
C SER A 74 2.46 3.91 -3.20
N VAL A 75 2.49 2.66 -2.73
CA VAL A 75 3.25 1.57 -3.39
C VAL A 75 2.73 1.30 -4.80
N ARG A 76 1.39 1.28 -4.99
CA ARG A 76 0.78 1.16 -6.33
C ARG A 76 1.18 2.30 -7.25
N THR A 77 1.20 3.52 -6.72
CA THR A 77 1.58 4.72 -7.48
C THR A 77 3.04 4.64 -7.90
N LEU A 78 3.94 4.30 -6.98
CA LEU A 78 5.35 4.09 -7.30
C LEU A 78 5.54 3.02 -8.38
N ARG A 79 4.87 1.87 -8.22
CA ARG A 79 4.90 0.77 -9.20
C ARG A 79 4.41 1.23 -10.58
N MET A 80 3.37 2.04 -10.64
CA MET A 80 2.83 2.60 -11.87
C MET A 80 3.81 3.56 -12.54
N ILE A 81 4.47 4.43 -11.76
CA ILE A 81 5.47 5.35 -12.30
C ILE A 81 6.65 4.57 -12.88
N MET A 82 7.15 3.56 -12.15
CA MET A 82 8.31 2.75 -12.56
C MET A 82 8.00 1.70 -13.63
N ILE A 83 6.78 1.64 -14.16
CA ILE A 83 6.36 0.58 -15.08
C ILE A 83 7.26 0.42 -16.31
N CYS A 84 7.78 1.54 -16.82
CA CYS A 84 8.67 1.58 -17.98
C CYS A 84 10.11 1.18 -17.66
N ASP A 85 10.47 1.13 -16.38
CA ASP A 85 11.83 0.83 -15.91
C ASP A 85 12.04 -0.63 -15.51
N PHE A 86 10.99 -1.46 -15.58
CA PHE A 86 11.07 -2.85 -15.13
C PHE A 86 12.01 -3.65 -16.03
N ASP A 87 13.09 -4.16 -15.43
CA ASP A 87 13.97 -5.12 -16.08
C ASP A 87 13.39 -6.55 -16.07
N THR A 88 14.12 -7.52 -16.61
CA THR A 88 13.67 -8.91 -16.71
C THR A 88 13.39 -9.54 -15.34
N GLU A 89 14.07 -9.10 -14.28
CA GLU A 89 13.94 -9.64 -12.92
C GLU A 89 12.75 -9.00 -12.19
N ALA A 90 12.63 -7.68 -12.20
CA ALA A 90 11.46 -6.96 -11.70
C ALA A 90 10.18 -7.39 -12.43
N ASN A 91 10.27 -7.63 -13.75
CA ASN A 91 9.16 -8.20 -14.51
C ASN A 91 8.84 -9.64 -14.14
N LYS A 92 9.72 -10.42 -13.50
CA LYS A 92 9.40 -11.76 -12.99
C LYS A 92 8.76 -11.70 -11.60
N THR A 93 9.27 -10.86 -10.71
CA THR A 93 8.78 -10.73 -9.32
C THR A 93 7.46 -9.94 -9.24
N LEU A 94 7.36 -8.81 -9.95
CA LEU A 94 6.21 -7.88 -9.91
C LEU A 94 5.19 -8.08 -11.05
N LYS A 95 5.41 -9.16 -11.81
CA LYS A 95 5.06 -9.40 -13.21
C LYS A 95 3.77 -8.76 -13.71
N LEU A 96 3.96 -7.77 -14.59
CA LEU A 96 2.95 -7.09 -15.42
C LEU A 96 2.57 -7.87 -16.69
N ASN A 97 3.40 -8.81 -17.13
CA ASN A 97 3.22 -9.52 -18.38
C ASN A 97 2.81 -10.98 -18.13
N LYS A 98 1.60 -11.30 -18.58
CA LYS A 98 0.85 -12.56 -18.45
C LYS A 98 1.55 -13.84 -18.98
N GLU A 99 2.83 -13.82 -19.32
CA GLU A 99 3.46 -14.82 -20.20
C GLU A 99 4.59 -15.67 -19.60
N SER A 100 4.83 -15.70 -18.28
CA SER A 100 5.60 -16.85 -17.73
C SER A 100 4.75 -17.77 -16.87
N ASP A 101 4.36 -18.86 -17.50
CA ASP A 101 3.74 -20.06 -16.94
C ASP A 101 4.66 -20.86 -16.01
N GLN A 102 5.55 -20.24 -15.21
CA GLN A 102 6.55 -21.02 -14.47
C GLN A 102 6.46 -21.03 -12.95
N ASP A 103 5.71 -20.14 -12.29
CA ASP A 103 5.27 -20.39 -10.91
C ASP A 103 4.26 -19.32 -10.45
N PRO A 104 2.97 -19.62 -10.21
CA PRO A 104 2.04 -18.65 -9.63
C PRO A 104 2.45 -18.23 -8.20
N ASP A 105 3.27 -19.03 -7.51
CA ASP A 105 3.72 -18.73 -6.14
C ASP A 105 4.80 -17.64 -6.07
N ASN A 106 5.40 -17.24 -7.20
CA ASN A 106 6.44 -16.20 -7.23
C ASN A 106 5.92 -14.80 -7.63
N ASN A 107 4.65 -14.66 -7.99
CA ASN A 107 4.07 -13.37 -8.40
C ASN A 107 3.31 -12.71 -7.24
N LEU A 108 3.83 -11.59 -6.75
CA LEU A 108 3.22 -10.84 -5.64
C LEU A 108 1.79 -10.36 -5.95
N MET A 109 1.50 -9.96 -7.19
CA MET A 109 0.15 -9.50 -7.57
C MET A 109 -0.87 -10.65 -7.63
N ASP A 110 -0.44 -11.83 -8.05
CA ASP A 110 -1.31 -13.01 -8.07
C ASP A 110 -1.46 -13.61 -6.67
N LYS A 111 -0.44 -13.52 -5.80
CA LYS A 111 -0.56 -13.80 -4.37
C LYS A 111 -1.68 -12.96 -3.74
N ILE A 112 -1.75 -11.64 -4.00
CA ILE A 112 -2.84 -10.79 -3.48
C ILE A 112 -4.22 -11.32 -3.91
N LYS A 113 -4.39 -11.67 -5.18
CA LYS A 113 -5.65 -12.22 -5.71
C LYS A 113 -5.99 -13.57 -5.08
N ALA A 114 -5.00 -14.45 -4.93
CA ALA A 114 -5.16 -15.76 -4.32
C ALA A 114 -5.56 -15.65 -2.85
N ARG A 115 -4.90 -14.77 -2.08
CA ARG A 115 -5.25 -14.49 -0.68
C ARG A 115 -6.64 -13.88 -0.56
N LYS A 116 -6.99 -12.93 -1.43
CA LYS A 116 -8.35 -12.36 -1.49
C LYS A 116 -9.40 -13.46 -1.67
N LYS A 117 -9.19 -14.32 -2.67
CA LYS A 117 -10.10 -15.43 -2.96
C LYS A 117 -10.20 -16.40 -1.80
N PHE A 118 -9.07 -16.80 -1.22
CA PHE A 118 -9.02 -17.69 -0.06
C PHE A 118 -9.89 -17.18 1.10
N TRP A 119 -9.76 -15.90 1.47
CA TRP A 119 -10.51 -15.33 2.59
C TRP A 119 -12.00 -15.16 2.28
N ILE A 120 -12.38 -14.86 1.03
CA ILE A 120 -13.77 -14.84 0.59
C ILE A 120 -14.38 -16.24 0.65
N ASP A 121 -13.69 -17.24 0.11
CA ASP A 121 -14.15 -18.63 0.09
C ASP A 121 -14.29 -19.18 1.52
N LYS A 122 -13.38 -18.79 2.42
CA LYS A 122 -13.46 -19.12 3.85
C LYS A 122 -14.66 -18.46 4.53
N GLN A 123 -14.90 -17.16 4.30
CA GLN A 123 -16.08 -16.47 4.81
C GLN A 123 -17.38 -17.14 4.33
N GLN A 124 -17.44 -17.51 3.05
CA GLN A 124 -18.60 -18.17 2.47
C GLN A 124 -18.81 -19.57 3.07
N THR A 125 -17.73 -20.35 3.21
CA THR A 125 -17.77 -21.70 3.80
C THR A 125 -18.27 -21.64 5.24
N ASP A 126 -17.73 -20.73 6.05
CA ASP A 126 -18.13 -20.56 7.45
C ASP A 126 -19.59 -20.10 7.56
N TRP A 127 -20.05 -19.25 6.63
CA TRP A 127 -21.45 -18.84 6.53
C TRP A 127 -22.38 -20.01 6.19
N ASP A 128 -21.99 -20.84 5.22
CA ASP A 128 -22.81 -21.95 4.74
C ASP A 128 -23.01 -23.03 5.81
N GLN A 129 -22.06 -23.18 6.73
CA GLN A 129 -22.14 -24.08 7.89
C GLN A 129 -23.09 -23.61 9.00
N LEU A 130 -23.54 -22.35 8.98
CA LEU A 130 -24.48 -21.84 9.98
C LEU A 130 -25.90 -22.35 9.74
N THR A 131 -26.61 -22.64 10.84
CA THR A 131 -28.04 -22.91 10.83
C THR A 131 -28.86 -21.67 10.43
N GLU A 132 -30.09 -21.84 9.95
CA GLU A 132 -30.96 -20.70 9.59
C GLU A 132 -31.17 -19.71 10.75
N GLY A 133 -31.31 -20.22 11.99
CA GLY A 133 -31.45 -19.38 13.18
C GLY A 133 -30.21 -18.50 13.42
N GLN A 134 -29.01 -19.07 13.28
CA GLN A 134 -27.75 -18.32 13.40
C GLN A 134 -27.59 -17.30 12.28
N LYS A 135 -27.92 -17.68 11.03
CA LYS A 135 -27.89 -16.76 9.88
C LYS A 135 -28.82 -15.56 10.12
N ASN A 136 -30.05 -15.80 10.57
CA ASN A 136 -31.00 -14.73 10.90
C ASN A 136 -30.48 -13.81 12.00
N GLN A 137 -29.86 -14.35 13.05
CA GLN A 137 -29.26 -13.56 14.11
C GLN A 137 -28.09 -12.69 13.59
N MET A 138 -27.22 -13.25 12.74
CA MET A 138 -26.12 -12.49 12.14
C MET A 138 -26.60 -11.41 11.17
N LEU A 139 -27.65 -11.67 10.39
CA LEU A 139 -28.26 -10.67 9.52
C LEU A 139 -28.82 -9.49 10.31
N GLN A 140 -29.48 -9.74 11.44
CA GLN A 140 -29.95 -8.68 12.34
C GLN A 140 -28.82 -7.82 12.92
N GLN A 141 -27.60 -8.38 13.02
CA GLN A 141 -26.39 -7.66 13.43
C GLN A 141 -25.66 -6.99 12.25
N GLY A 142 -26.20 -7.02 11.03
CA GLY A 142 -25.53 -6.48 9.84
C GLY A 142 -24.32 -7.30 9.36
N LYS A 143 -24.22 -8.56 9.79
CA LYS A 143 -23.10 -9.49 9.46
C LYS A 143 -23.47 -10.46 8.34
N GLY A 144 -24.29 -10.02 7.39
CA GLY A 144 -24.69 -10.84 6.24
C GLY A 144 -23.52 -11.08 5.27
N VAL A 145 -23.42 -12.30 4.76
CA VAL A 145 -22.39 -12.66 3.78
C VAL A 145 -22.98 -12.64 2.37
N MET A 146 -22.25 -12.03 1.44
CA MET A 146 -22.59 -12.00 0.01
C MET A 146 -21.49 -12.72 -0.77
N LYS A 147 -21.89 -13.52 -1.76
CA LYS A 147 -20.96 -14.24 -2.62
C LYS A 147 -20.01 -13.25 -3.31
N ASP A 148 -18.72 -13.59 -3.34
CA ASP A 148 -17.65 -12.81 -3.99
C ASP A 148 -17.32 -11.44 -3.33
N TYR A 149 -17.91 -11.12 -2.17
CA TYR A 149 -17.66 -9.88 -1.43
C TYR A 149 -17.31 -10.13 0.04
N PHE A 150 -16.41 -9.32 0.57
CA PHE A 150 -16.15 -9.27 2.01
C PHE A 150 -17.28 -8.53 2.73
N ASN A 151 -17.70 -9.06 3.88
CA ASN A 151 -18.35 -8.25 4.88
C ASN A 151 -17.27 -7.60 5.76
N THR A 152 -17.20 -6.27 5.76
CA THR A 152 -16.20 -5.50 6.51
C THR A 152 -16.41 -5.53 8.03
N ASN A 153 -17.56 -5.99 8.50
CA ASN A 153 -17.87 -6.20 9.92
C ASN A 153 -17.44 -7.60 10.43
N LEU A 154 -16.87 -8.44 9.56
CA LEU A 154 -16.33 -9.75 9.90
C LEU A 154 -14.80 -9.74 9.87
N PRO A 155 -14.13 -10.63 10.65
CA PRO A 155 -12.68 -10.63 10.77
C PRO A 155 -11.94 -11.01 9.46
N TYR A 156 -12.60 -11.68 8.52
CA TYR A 156 -11.97 -12.14 7.27
C TYR A 156 -11.39 -10.98 6.45
N PHE A 157 -12.10 -9.85 6.37
CA PHE A 157 -11.61 -8.66 5.68
C PHE A 157 -10.34 -8.12 6.33
N GLN A 158 -10.32 -8.02 7.66
CA GLN A 158 -9.16 -7.51 8.40
C GLN A 158 -7.95 -8.44 8.26
N ASN A 159 -8.16 -9.76 8.29
CA ASN A 159 -7.07 -10.74 8.08
C ASN A 159 -6.51 -10.67 6.66
N TYR A 160 -7.39 -10.64 5.65
CA TYR A 160 -6.98 -10.43 4.26
C TYR A 160 -6.17 -9.13 4.11
N PHE A 161 -6.64 -8.05 4.73
CA PHE A 161 -6.01 -6.75 4.59
C PHE A 161 -4.62 -6.70 5.23
N LEU A 162 -4.38 -7.44 6.32
CA LEU A 162 -3.05 -7.58 6.91
C LEU A 162 -2.11 -8.37 5.97
N GLU A 163 -2.58 -9.47 5.39
CA GLU A 163 -1.79 -10.23 4.40
C GLU A 163 -1.51 -9.40 3.14
N GLU A 164 -2.48 -8.63 2.65
CA GLU A 164 -2.31 -7.70 1.54
C GLU A 164 -1.21 -6.67 1.86
N LEU A 165 -1.21 -6.13 3.08
CA LEU A 165 -0.21 -5.14 3.51
C LEU A 165 1.21 -5.71 3.52
N GLU A 166 1.42 -6.94 4.00
CA GLU A 166 2.74 -7.58 3.96
C GLU A 166 3.20 -7.81 2.51
N ILE A 167 2.32 -8.22 1.62
CA ILE A 167 2.68 -8.39 0.21
C ILE A 167 3.05 -7.03 -0.43
N TYR A 168 2.38 -5.93 -0.06
CA TYR A 168 2.79 -4.61 -0.55
C TYR A 168 4.12 -4.12 0.03
N ARG A 169 4.56 -4.61 1.19
CA ARG A 169 5.93 -4.40 1.67
C ARG A 169 6.94 -5.16 0.82
N GLU A 170 6.68 -6.43 0.49
CA GLU A 170 7.52 -7.20 -0.43
C GLU A 170 7.61 -6.50 -1.80
N ILE A 171 6.50 -5.95 -2.32
CA ILE A 171 6.51 -5.17 -3.57
C ILE A 171 7.40 -3.92 -3.43
N PHE A 172 7.31 -3.22 -2.30
CA PHE A 172 8.11 -2.02 -2.06
C PHE A 172 9.61 -2.32 -1.94
N GLU A 173 9.99 -3.42 -1.32
CA GLU A 173 11.38 -3.89 -1.24
C GLU A 173 11.95 -4.12 -2.64
N GLU A 174 11.25 -4.86 -3.50
CA GLU A 174 11.68 -5.09 -4.89
C GLU A 174 11.77 -3.79 -5.70
N LEU A 175 10.83 -2.85 -5.52
CA LEU A 175 10.90 -1.53 -6.16
C LEU A 175 12.12 -0.73 -5.67
N THR A 176 12.46 -0.85 -4.39
CA THR A 176 13.66 -0.21 -3.80
C THR A 176 14.94 -0.81 -4.39
N GLU A 177 15.01 -2.12 -4.53
CA GLU A 177 16.14 -2.79 -5.19
C GLU A 177 16.27 -2.38 -6.66
N LEU A 178 15.14 -2.30 -7.39
CA LEU A 178 15.12 -1.82 -8.77
C LEU A 178 15.62 -0.37 -8.86
N THR A 179 15.16 0.54 -7.99
CA THR A 179 15.64 1.92 -8.00
C THR A 179 17.15 2.03 -7.75
N SER A 180 17.70 1.14 -6.93
CA SER A 180 19.13 1.04 -6.65
C SER A 180 19.91 0.52 -7.86
N ARG A 181 19.42 -0.52 -8.54
CA ARG A 181 20.01 -1.07 -9.78
C ARG A 181 20.06 -0.04 -10.90
N LEU A 182 19.02 0.77 -11.03
CA LEU A 182 18.91 1.86 -12.03
C LEU A 182 19.72 3.11 -11.66
N LYS A 183 20.35 3.13 -10.47
CA LYS A 183 21.13 4.26 -9.96
C LYS A 183 20.33 5.57 -9.91
N PHE A 184 19.05 5.49 -9.55
CA PHE A 184 18.27 6.70 -9.27
C PHE A 184 18.85 7.47 -8.06
N TYR A 185 19.63 6.80 -7.22
CA TYR A 185 20.43 7.39 -6.15
C TYR A 185 21.91 7.48 -6.57
N LYS A 186 22.59 8.57 -6.20
CA LYS A 186 24.07 8.59 -6.19
C LYS A 186 24.55 7.87 -4.93
N GLN A 187 25.29 6.78 -5.08
CA GLN A 187 26.15 6.29 -3.99
C GLN A 187 27.33 7.27 -3.88
N GLU A 188 27.48 7.94 -2.74
CA GLU A 188 28.73 8.67 -2.47
C GLU A 188 29.87 7.66 -2.40
N GLN A 189 30.85 7.81 -3.28
CA GLN A 189 32.13 7.12 -3.15
C GLN A 189 32.79 7.71 -1.91
N SER A 190 32.88 6.93 -0.84
CA SER A 190 33.86 7.21 0.21
C SER A 190 35.24 6.99 -0.39
N GLU A 191 35.90 8.07 -0.80
CA GLU A 191 37.33 8.04 -1.07
C GLU A 191 38.05 7.79 0.27
N ALA A 192 38.79 6.69 0.33
CA ALA A 192 39.60 6.25 1.46
C ALA A 192 40.94 6.99 1.53
#